data_AF-A0AAQ3VC09-F1
#
_entry.id   AF-A0AAQ3VC09-F1
#
_cell.length_a   1.000
_cell.length_b   1.000
_cell.length_c   1.000
_cell.angle_alpha   90.00
_cell.angle_beta   90.00
_cell.angle_gamma   90.00
#
_symmetry.space_group_name_H-M   'P 1'
#
loop_
_entity.id
_entity.type
_entity.pdbx_description
1 polymer ?
#
loop_
_entity_poly.entity_id
_entity_poly.type
_entity_poly.pdbx_seq_one_letter_code
_entity_poly.pdbx_strand_id
1 'polypeptide(L)'
;MSPQQLFGWRRQLRDAAVDYSEEQEVEFVPAVVDAVVPAPAVGRERKTVRCKAKADTRARRCDAGIIEIEVDGITIRAGRGADPTMIASIVQTLKASR
;
A
#
# COMPACT_ATOMS: atom_id res chain seq x y z
N MET A 1 -19.67 3.29 12.02
CA MET A 1 -18.27 3.00 12.39
C MET A 1 -17.98 3.72 13.70
N SER A 2 -17.70 2.98 14.77
CA SER A 2 -17.35 3.61 16.05
C SER A 2 -15.84 3.86 16.16
N PRO A 3 -15.40 4.83 16.97
CA PRO A 3 -13.98 5.04 17.23
C PRO A 3 -13.27 3.76 17.71
N GLN A 4 -13.96 2.94 18.51
CA GLN A 4 -13.40 1.68 19.02
C GLN A 4 -13.02 0.71 17.89
N GLN A 5 -13.79 0.67 16.80
CA GLN A 5 -13.47 -0.19 15.65
C GLN A 5 -12.20 0.26 14.92
N LEU A 6 -12.01 1.58 14.75
CA LEU A 6 -10.79 2.10 14.14
C LEU A 6 -9.55 1.78 14.98
N PHE A 7 -9.64 1.90 16.31
CA PHE A 7 -8.52 1.55 17.18
C PHE A 7 -8.22 0.05 17.16
N GLY A 8 -9.25 -0.80 17.10
CA GLY A 8 -9.09 -2.25 16.92
C GLY A 8 -8.32 -2.59 15.66
N TRP A 9 -8.71 -2.03 14.51
CA TRP A 9 -8.02 -2.26 13.24
C TRP A 9 -6.59 -1.71 13.22
N ARG A 10 -6.35 -0.53 13.78
CA ARG A 10 -4.98 0.03 13.90
C ARG A 10 -4.06 -0.81 14.77
N ARG A 11 -4.61 -1.58 15.72
CA ARG A 11 -3.85 -2.50 16.55
C ARG A 11 -3.53 -3.77 15.76
N GLN A 12 -4.54 -4.39 15.16
CA GLN A 12 -4.37 -5.60 14.34
C GLN A 12 -3.36 -5.41 13.19
N LEU A 13 -3.37 -4.25 12.52
CA LEU A 13 -2.38 -3.93 11.49
C LEU A 13 -0.95 -3.80 12.02
N ARG A 14 -0.77 -3.34 13.27
CA ARG A 14 0.56 -3.26 13.89
C ARG A 14 1.04 -4.62 14.36
N ASP A 15 0.16 -5.42 14.95
CA ASP A 15 0.48 -6.78 15.40
C ASP A 15 0.95 -7.63 14.20
N ALA A 16 0.21 -7.61 13.08
CA ALA A 16 0.63 -8.29 11.86
C ALA A 16 1.98 -7.79 11.32
N ALA A 17 2.28 -6.48 11.42
CA ALA A 17 3.55 -5.92 10.95
C ALA A 17 4.75 -6.33 11.84
N VAL A 18 4.51 -6.58 13.13
CA VAL A 18 5.52 -7.14 14.04
C VAL A 18 5.82 -8.57 13.63
N ASP A 19 4.79 -9.40 13.40
CA ASP A 19 4.96 -10.78 12.92
C ASP A 19 5.81 -10.84 11.63
N TYR A 20 5.53 -9.97 10.65
CA TYR A 20 6.36 -9.84 9.43
C TYR A 20 7.79 -9.30 9.65
N SER A 21 8.02 -8.56 10.74
CA SER A 21 9.33 -7.99 11.06
C SER A 21 10.21 -8.99 11.80
N GLU A 22 9.67 -9.99 12.48
CA GLU A 22 10.47 -11.05 13.11
C GLU A 22 11.12 -11.97 12.06
N GLU A 23 10.49 -12.08 10.88
CA GLU A 23 11.00 -12.83 9.73
C GLU A 23 11.85 -11.99 8.75
N GLN A 24 11.89 -10.67 8.96
CA GLN A 24 12.84 -9.74 8.35
C GLN A 24 13.43 -8.85 9.45
N GLU A 25 14.35 -9.40 10.24
CA GLU A 25 15.12 -8.65 11.22
C GLU A 25 16.04 -7.65 10.48
N VAL A 26 15.48 -6.52 10.07
CA VAL A 26 16.23 -5.43 9.44
C VAL A 26 16.86 -4.62 10.56
N GLU A 27 18.11 -4.97 10.89
CA GLU A 27 18.88 -4.22 11.86
C GLU A 27 19.22 -2.83 11.29
N PHE A 28 18.68 -1.79 11.92
CA PHE A 28 19.04 -0.41 11.59
C PHE A 28 20.42 -0.10 12.19
N VAL A 29 21.48 -0.46 11.46
CA VAL A 29 22.85 -0.14 11.83
C VAL A 29 23.21 1.27 11.32
N PRO A 30 23.79 2.15 12.15
CA PRO A 30 24.32 3.42 11.69
C PRO A 30 25.40 3.22 10.62
N ALA A 31 25.14 3.66 9.39
CA ALA A 31 26.14 3.66 8.32
C ALA A 31 27.11 4.83 8.51
N VAL A 32 28.28 4.58 9.09
CA VAL A 32 29.38 5.55 9.11
C VAL A 32 30.05 5.53 7.74
N VAL A 33 29.83 6.56 6.94
CA VAL A 33 30.54 6.78 5.67
C VAL A 33 31.68 7.75 5.94
N ASP A 34 32.92 7.32 5.76
CA ASP A 34 34.07 8.23 5.79
C ASP A 34 33.92 9.26 4.66
N ALA A 35 33.84 10.53 5.05
CA ALA A 35 33.78 11.63 4.11
C ALA A 35 35.17 11.81 3.45
N VAL A 36 35.43 11.10 2.36
CA VAL A 36 36.46 11.52 1.42
C VAL A 36 36.02 12.87 0.86
N VAL A 37 36.69 13.95 1.26
CA VAL A 37 36.47 15.30 0.74
C VAL A 37 36.64 15.26 -0.78
N PRO A 38 35.59 15.46 -1.58
CA PRO A 38 35.76 15.60 -3.01
C PRO A 38 36.26 17.02 -3.28
N ALA A 39 37.39 17.15 -3.96
CA ALA A 39 37.81 18.41 -4.55
C ALA A 39 36.67 18.97 -5.43
N PRO A 40 36.44 20.30 -5.49
CA PRO A 40 35.32 20.88 -6.21
C PRO A 40 35.55 20.73 -7.73
N ALA A 41 35.08 19.63 -8.30
CA ALA A 41 34.96 19.47 -9.73
C ALA A 41 33.74 20.28 -10.22
N VAL A 42 34.04 21.35 -10.93
CA VAL A 42 33.10 22.19 -11.68
C VAL A 42 32.18 21.31 -12.54
N GLY A 43 30.87 21.51 -12.40
CA GLY A 43 29.86 21.22 -13.42
C GLY A 43 29.62 19.76 -13.80
N ARG A 44 28.84 19.02 -13.00
CA ARG A 44 28.12 17.83 -13.50
C ARG A 44 26.70 18.21 -13.91
N GLU A 45 26.52 18.43 -15.21
CA GLU A 45 25.20 18.44 -15.84
C GLU A 45 24.58 17.05 -15.62
N ARG A 46 23.64 16.96 -14.67
CA ARG A 46 22.84 15.74 -14.49
C ARG A 46 21.88 15.68 -15.67
N LYS A 47 22.21 14.84 -16.65
CA LYS A 47 21.29 14.41 -17.71
C LYS A 47 20.05 13.84 -17.04
N THR A 48 19.00 14.66 -16.94
CA THR A 48 17.70 14.23 -16.47
C THR A 48 17.13 13.32 -17.54
N VAL A 49 17.21 12.01 -17.31
CA VAL A 49 16.41 11.05 -18.06
C VAL A 49 14.95 11.39 -17.72
N ARG A 50 14.31 12.13 -18.61
CA ARG A 50 12.87 12.43 -18.60
C ARG A 50 12.11 11.14 -18.90
N CYS A 51 12.12 10.20 -17.97
CA CYS A 51 11.23 9.06 -17.99
C CYS A 51 9.81 9.54 -17.63
N LYS A 52 8.84 9.03 -18.38
CA LYS A 52 7.44 9.47 -18.46
C LYS A 52 6.64 9.17 -17.17
N ALA A 53 7.04 9.68 -16.01
CA ALA A 53 6.42 9.37 -14.72
C ALA A 53 5.27 10.32 -14.34
N LYS A 54 4.33 10.61 -15.26
CA LYS A 54 3.15 11.46 -14.95
C LYS A 54 1.82 10.71 -15.04
N ALA A 55 1.77 9.53 -15.66
CA ALA A 55 0.58 8.69 -15.71
C ALA A 55 0.45 7.78 -14.47
N ASP A 56 1.55 7.16 -14.03
CA ASP A 56 1.51 6.14 -12.96
C ASP A 56 1.16 6.69 -11.58
N THR A 57 1.51 7.93 -11.26
CA THR A 57 1.22 8.49 -9.93
C THR A 57 -0.27 8.84 -9.72
N ARG A 58 -1.05 8.96 -10.80
CA ARG A 58 -2.51 9.10 -10.70
C ARG A 58 -3.17 7.74 -10.55
N ALA A 59 -2.77 6.74 -11.34
CA ALA A 59 -3.26 5.37 -11.20
C ALA A 59 -2.99 4.79 -9.80
N ARG A 60 -1.78 4.98 -9.25
CA ARG A 60 -1.43 4.54 -7.88
C ARG A 60 -2.22 5.25 -6.77
N ARG A 61 -2.74 6.45 -7.03
CA ARG A 61 -3.63 7.16 -6.10
C ARG A 61 -5.08 6.73 -6.23
N CYS A 62 -5.48 6.20 -7.39
CA CYS A 62 -6.81 5.63 -7.62
C CYS A 62 -7.00 4.28 -6.91
N ASP A 63 -5.92 3.50 -6.72
CA ASP A 63 -5.96 2.25 -5.94
C ASP A 63 -5.99 2.46 -4.42
N ALA A 64 -5.70 3.69 -3.94
CA ALA A 64 -5.75 4.01 -2.53
C ALA A 64 -7.22 4.05 -2.04
N GLY A 65 -7.70 2.91 -1.53
CA GLY A 65 -9.07 2.74 -1.03
C GLY A 65 -9.92 1.75 -1.84
N ILE A 66 -9.29 0.87 -2.61
CA ILE A 66 -9.97 -0.32 -3.17
C ILE A 66 -9.96 -1.44 -2.13
N ILE A 67 -11.12 -2.06 -1.93
CA ILE A 67 -11.30 -3.27 -1.11
C ILE A 67 -11.46 -4.46 -2.06
N GLU A 68 -10.69 -5.52 -1.86
CA GLU A 68 -10.78 -6.76 -2.63
C GLU A 68 -11.42 -7.85 -1.77
N ILE A 69 -12.43 -8.53 -2.32
CA ILE A 69 -13.19 -9.57 -1.64
C ILE A 69 -13.23 -10.79 -2.56
N GLU A 70 -12.82 -11.95 -2.06
CA GLU A 70 -12.92 -13.22 -2.79
C GLU A 70 -14.08 -14.06 -2.26
N VAL A 71 -14.96 -14.52 -3.15
CA VAL A 71 -16.09 -15.42 -2.84
C VAL A 71 -16.11 -16.52 -3.88
N ASP A 72 -15.92 -17.78 -3.46
CA ASP A 72 -15.96 -18.96 -4.33
C ASP A 72 -15.07 -18.84 -5.60
N GLY A 73 -13.88 -18.25 -5.46
CA GLY A 73 -12.94 -18.02 -6.57
C GLY A 73 -13.25 -16.80 -7.45
N ILE A 74 -14.28 -16.01 -7.10
CA ILE A 74 -14.64 -14.76 -7.76
C ILE A 74 -14.10 -13.59 -6.94
N THR A 75 -13.26 -12.75 -7.56
CA THR A 75 -12.73 -11.53 -6.94
C THR A 75 -13.61 -10.32 -7.25
N ILE A 76 -14.10 -9.65 -6.21
CA ILE A 76 -14.85 -8.40 -6.26
C ILE A 76 -13.93 -7.26 -5.83
N ARG A 77 -13.87 -6.18 -6.61
CA ARG A 77 -13.06 -4.99 -6.31
C ARG A 77 -13.99 -3.79 -6.10
N ALA A 78 -14.00 -3.24 -4.90
CA ALA A 78 -14.85 -2.12 -4.50
C ALA A 78 -14.00 -0.87 -4.24
N GLY A 79 -14.14 0.15 -5.10
CA GLY A 79 -13.49 1.43 -4.90
C GLY A 79 -14.15 2.31 -3.85
N ARG A 80 -13.49 3.41 -3.50
CA ARG A 80 -14.03 4.43 -2.58
C ARG A 80 -15.36 4.98 -3.11
N GLY A 81 -16.40 4.94 -2.27
CA GLY A 81 -17.75 5.42 -2.62
C GLY A 81 -18.63 4.37 -3.30
N ALA A 82 -18.18 3.12 -3.44
CA ALA A 82 -19.04 2.02 -3.84
C ALA A 82 -20.19 1.84 -2.82
N ASP A 83 -21.40 1.57 -3.32
CA ASP A 83 -22.58 1.40 -2.49
C ASP A 83 -22.47 0.11 -1.65
N PRO A 84 -22.47 0.21 -0.30
CA PRO A 84 -22.31 -0.96 0.56
C PRO A 84 -23.47 -1.95 0.43
N THR A 85 -24.67 -1.47 0.12
CA THR A 85 -25.85 -2.32 -0.04
C THR A 85 -25.71 -3.21 -1.26
N MET A 86 -25.32 -2.64 -2.40
CA MET A 86 -25.03 -3.37 -3.63
C MET A 86 -23.91 -4.40 -3.44
N ILE A 87 -22.81 -4.04 -2.77
CA ILE A 87 -21.72 -4.99 -2.48
C ILE A 87 -22.24 -6.16 -1.63
N ALA A 88 -23.00 -5.87 -0.57
CA ALA A 88 -23.56 -6.90 0.29
C ALA A 88 -24.53 -7.82 -0.46
N SER A 89 -25.37 -7.26 -1.34
CA SER A 89 -26.27 -8.03 -2.19
C SER A 89 -25.51 -8.96 -3.13
N ILE A 90 -24.48 -8.47 -3.83
CA ILE A 90 -23.64 -9.29 -4.72
C ILE A 90 -23.03 -10.46 -3.94
N VAL A 91 -22.43 -10.19 -2.78
CA VAL A 91 -21.84 -11.23 -1.93
C VAL A 91 -22.88 -12.25 -1.48
N GLN A 92 -24.06 -11.81 -1.04
CA GLN A 92 -25.15 -12.72 -0.63
C GLN A 92 -25.66 -13.57 -1.80
N THR A 93 -25.82 -13.00 -2.98
CA THR A 93 -26.24 -13.72 -4.18
C THR A 93 -25.20 -14.77 -4.57
N LEU A 94 -23.91 -14.44 -4.55
CA LEU A 94 -22.85 -15.41 -4.85
C LEU A 94 -22.85 -16.56 -3.84
N LYS A 95 -23.01 -16.25 -2.54
CA LYS A 95 -23.11 -17.27 -1.49
C LYS A 95 -24.36 -18.15 -1.59
N ALA A 96 -25.48 -17.61 -2.09
CA ALA A 96 -26.76 -18.31 -2.21
C ALA A 96 -26.90 -19.10 -3.51
N SER A 97 -26.09 -18.80 -4.52
CA SER A 97 -26.02 -19.56 -5.78
C SER A 97 -25.35 -20.93 -5.63
N ARG A 98 -25.09 -21.37 -4.40
CA ARG A 98 -24.39 -22.60 -4.04
C ARG A 98 -25.29 -23.54 -3.25
#